data_AF-A0A4P9VPP3-F1
#
_entry.id   AF-A0A4P9VPP3-F1
#
_cell.length_a   1.000
_cell.length_b   1.000
_cell.length_c   1.000
_cell.angle_alpha   90.00
_cell.angle_beta   90.00
_cell.angle_gamma   90.00
#
_symmetry.space_group_name_H-M   'P 1'
#
loop_
_entity.id
_entity.type
_entity.pdbx_description
1 polymer ?
#
loop_
_entity_poly.entity_id
_entity_poly.type
_entity_poly.pdbx_seq_one_letter_code
_entity_poly.pdbx_strand_id
1 'polypeptide(L)'
;MPDTIITILSAFAPLMSSATWLKATTLIKGALLCRGPRRITSLLRVLGLSNEPRFEKYHRVLNRDKWSCVLCAKILLGLLIALLPSGFPVIVLVDETLERRKGKQIKAKGYYRDAVRSTQKRW
;
A
#
# COMPACT_ATOMS: atom_id res chain seq x y z
N MET A 1 7.60 11.34 15.62
CA MET A 1 6.32 11.21 14.89
C MET A 1 5.23 11.57 15.89
N PRO A 2 4.21 12.34 15.53
CA PRO A 2 3.12 12.67 16.45
C PRO A 2 2.43 11.41 16.99
N ASP A 3 2.05 11.43 18.25
CA ASP A 3 1.48 10.27 18.96
C ASP A 3 0.20 9.76 18.29
N THR A 4 -0.63 10.67 17.77
CA THR A 4 -1.85 10.32 17.01
C THR A 4 -1.55 9.39 15.84
N ILE A 5 -0.45 9.65 15.10
CA ILE A 5 -0.08 8.80 13.97
C ILE A 5 0.43 7.45 14.48
N ILE A 6 1.18 7.43 15.58
CA ILE A 6 1.68 6.19 16.19
C ILE A 6 0.50 5.32 16.64
N THR A 7 -0.53 5.90 17.26
CA THR A 7 -1.74 5.20 17.69
C THR A 7 -2.51 4.60 16.52
N ILE A 8 -2.63 5.32 15.41
CA ILE A 8 -3.28 4.77 14.20
C ILE A 8 -2.45 3.62 13.62
N LEU A 9 -1.12 3.79 13.55
CA LEU A 9 -0.24 2.76 13.01
C LEU A 9 -0.15 1.52 13.91
N SER A 10 -0.23 1.65 15.24
CA SER A 10 -0.10 0.51 16.15
C SER A 10 -1.18 -0.55 15.93
N ALA A 11 -2.35 -0.18 15.39
CA ALA A 11 -3.39 -1.12 14.96
C ALA A 11 -2.88 -2.18 13.97
N PHE A 12 -1.87 -1.86 13.16
CA PHE A 12 -1.30 -2.76 12.16
C PHE A 12 -0.15 -3.62 12.70
N ALA A 13 0.41 -3.29 13.87
CA ALA A 13 1.57 -3.96 14.44
C ALA A 13 1.37 -5.49 14.63
N PRO A 14 0.19 -5.99 15.06
CA PRO A 14 -0.03 -7.43 15.24
C PRO A 14 0.08 -8.27 13.95
N LEU A 15 -0.01 -7.64 12.77
CA LEU A 15 0.08 -8.34 11.48
C LEU A 15 1.53 -8.63 11.05
N MET A 16 2.51 -8.13 11.80
CA MET A 16 3.92 -8.15 11.44
C MET A 16 4.75 -8.68 12.61
N SER A 17 5.88 -9.32 12.31
CA SER A 17 6.90 -9.55 13.32
C SER A 17 7.50 -8.21 13.79
N SER A 18 8.06 -8.17 15.00
CA SER A 18 8.69 -6.96 15.54
C SER A 18 9.77 -6.39 14.61
N ALA A 19 10.55 -7.25 13.96
CA ALA A 19 11.59 -6.86 13.01
C ALA A 19 10.99 -6.25 11.72
N THR A 20 9.91 -6.84 11.19
CA THR A 20 9.22 -6.29 10.02
C THR A 20 8.54 -4.95 10.36
N TRP A 21 7.95 -4.85 11.55
CA TRP A 21 7.29 -3.64 12.04
C TRP A 21 8.24 -2.44 12.14
N LEU A 22 9.45 -2.64 12.66
CA LEU A 22 10.46 -1.59 12.75
C LEU A 22 10.87 -1.06 11.36
N LYS A 23 11.01 -1.96 10.38
CA LYS A 23 11.33 -1.59 9.00
C LYS A 23 10.15 -0.91 8.31
N ALA A 24 8.94 -1.42 8.50
CA ALA A 24 7.72 -0.86 7.94
C ALA A 24 7.45 0.56 8.46
N THR A 25 7.56 0.78 9.77
CA THR A 25 7.43 2.12 10.39
C THR A 25 8.49 3.10 9.88
N THR A 26 9.72 2.64 9.66
CA THR A 26 10.75 3.46 8.99
C THR A 26 10.32 3.83 7.57
N LEU A 27 9.85 2.86 6.77
CA LEU A 27 9.38 3.14 5.41
C LEU A 27 8.16 4.07 5.39
N ILE A 28 7.21 3.92 6.32
CA ILE A 28 6.04 4.80 6.44
C ILE A 28 6.47 6.24 6.75
N LYS A 29 7.40 6.44 7.69
CA LYS A 29 7.98 7.77 7.97
C LYS A 29 8.55 8.41 6.71
N GLY A 30 9.35 7.65 5.96
CA GLY A 30 9.93 8.13 4.71
C GLY A 30 8.85 8.43 3.67
N ALA A 31 7.81 7.61 3.57
CA ALA A 31 6.70 7.78 2.63
C ALA A 31 5.86 9.04 2.90
N LEU A 32 5.67 9.39 4.18
CA LEU A 32 4.99 10.62 4.60
C LEU A 32 5.82 11.87 4.28
N LEU A 33 7.15 11.80 4.42
CA LEU A 33 8.05 12.93 4.17
C LEU A 33 8.45 13.10 2.70
N CYS A 34 8.41 12.03 1.91
CA CYS A 34 8.84 12.05 0.52
C CYS A 34 7.83 12.81 -0.36
N ARG A 35 8.28 13.88 -1.02
CA ARG A 35 7.49 14.69 -1.97
C ARG A 35 7.48 14.15 -3.41
N GLY A 36 8.25 13.10 -3.69
CA GLY A 36 8.41 12.53 -5.04
C GLY A 36 8.03 11.05 -5.10
N PRO A 37 8.58 10.30 -6.08
CA PRO A 37 8.34 8.86 -6.18
C PRO A 37 8.76 8.15 -4.88
N ARG A 38 7.80 7.47 -4.24
CA ARG A 38 7.97 6.75 -2.96
C ARG A 38 8.70 5.41 -3.11
N ARG A 39 9.78 5.39 -3.88
CA ARG A 39 10.68 4.23 -4.00
C ARG A 39 11.40 4.05 -2.67
N ILE A 40 11.67 2.81 -2.25
CA ILE A 40 12.38 2.51 -0.99
C ILE A 40 13.66 3.34 -0.85
N THR A 41 14.47 3.46 -1.90
CA THR A 41 15.70 4.28 -1.88
C THR A 41 15.43 5.76 -1.69
N SER A 42 14.35 6.31 -2.29
CA SER A 42 13.92 7.69 -2.05
C SER A 42 13.50 7.88 -0.58
N LEU A 43 12.77 6.92 -0.02
CA LEU A 43 12.31 6.97 1.38
C LEU A 43 13.49 6.98 2.34
N LEU A 44 14.45 6.08 2.14
CA LEU A 44 15.67 6.01 2.94
C LEU A 44 16.50 7.28 2.80
N ARG A 45 16.63 7.85 1.60
CA ARG A 45 17.36 9.11 1.38
C ARG A 45 16.74 10.28 2.16
N VAL A 46 15.42 10.44 2.13
CA VAL A 46 14.73 11.52 2.86
C VAL A 46 14.91 11.38 4.37
N LEU A 47 15.09 10.15 4.87
CA LEU A 47 15.36 9.87 6.28
C LEU A 47 16.84 9.94 6.66
N GLY A 48 17.74 10.35 5.75
CA GLY A 48 19.19 10.38 6.01
C GLY A 48 19.86 8.99 6.01
N LEU A 49 19.17 7.95 5.54
CA LEU A 49 19.65 6.56 5.50
C LEU A 49 20.22 6.17 4.12
N SER A 50 20.76 7.13 3.36
CA SER A 50 21.30 6.87 2.02
C SER A 50 22.50 5.93 2.00
N ASN A 51 23.26 5.89 3.11
CA ASN A 51 24.49 5.09 3.25
C ASN A 51 24.30 3.85 4.12
N GLU A 52 23.04 3.43 4.38
CA GLU A 52 22.78 2.22 5.15
C GLU A 52 23.36 0.99 4.40
N PRO A 53 24.34 0.28 4.98
CA PRO A 53 25.04 -0.79 4.28
C PRO A 53 24.12 -1.98 4.00
N ARG A 54 23.07 -2.18 4.82
CA ARG A 54 22.11 -3.27 4.67
C ARG A 54 20.75 -2.78 4.18
N PHE A 55 20.72 -1.85 3.22
CA PHE A 55 19.46 -1.25 2.74
C PHE A 55 18.50 -2.26 2.10
N GLU A 56 18.99 -3.41 1.63
CA GLU A 56 18.19 -4.50 1.11
C GLU A 56 17.20 -5.05 2.14
N LYS A 57 17.47 -4.89 3.46
CA LYS A 57 16.56 -5.30 4.53
C LYS A 57 15.19 -4.63 4.42
N TYR A 58 15.14 -3.40 3.88
CA TYR A 58 13.90 -2.67 3.66
C TYR A 58 13.13 -3.16 2.43
N HIS A 59 13.82 -3.63 1.40
CA HIS A 59 13.17 -4.30 0.27
C HIS A 59 12.50 -5.61 0.68
N ARG A 60 13.03 -6.30 1.70
CA ARG A 60 12.43 -7.52 2.25
C ARG A 60 11.01 -7.31 2.77
N VAL A 61 10.67 -6.11 3.23
CA VAL A 61 9.30 -5.80 3.70
C VAL A 61 8.29 -6.06 2.60
N LEU A 62 8.57 -5.70 1.35
CA LEU A 62 7.60 -5.83 0.25
C LEU A 62 7.72 -7.15 -0.54
N ASN A 63 8.83 -7.88 -0.40
CA ASN A 63 9.11 -9.05 -1.26
C ASN A 63 9.29 -10.38 -0.52
N ARG A 64 9.48 -10.40 0.81
CA ARG A 64 9.87 -11.61 1.54
C ARG A 64 9.28 -11.72 2.94
N ASP A 65 9.20 -10.62 3.68
CA ASP A 65 8.69 -10.63 5.04
C ASP A 65 7.20 -11.03 5.03
N LYS A 66 6.80 -11.87 5.99
CA LYS A 66 5.43 -12.39 6.07
C LYS A 66 4.52 -11.35 6.75
N TRP A 67 3.53 -10.86 6.01
CA TRP A 67 2.39 -10.06 6.47
C TRP A 67 1.32 -10.07 5.35
N SER A 68 0.10 -9.62 5.64
CA SER A 68 -1.02 -9.68 4.67
C SER A 68 -1.57 -8.29 4.35
N CYS A 69 -1.50 -7.91 3.07
CA CYS A 69 -2.10 -6.66 2.58
C CYS A 69 -3.62 -6.63 2.77
N VAL A 70 -4.29 -7.78 2.61
CA VAL A 70 -5.74 -7.90 2.79
C VAL A 70 -6.13 -7.68 4.26
N LEU A 71 -5.36 -8.23 5.20
CA LEU A 71 -5.60 -7.98 6.63
C LEU A 71 -5.32 -6.51 7.00
N CYS A 72 -4.28 -5.90 6.44
CA CYS A 72 -4.07 -4.45 6.60
C CYS A 72 -5.26 -3.65 6.06
N ALA A 73 -5.79 -3.99 4.89
CA ALA A 73 -6.97 -3.33 4.33
C ALA A 73 -8.21 -3.49 5.22
N LYS A 74 -8.41 -4.67 5.82
CA LYS A 74 -9.48 -4.91 6.80
C LYS A 74 -9.34 -4.03 8.05
N ILE A 75 -8.14 -3.90 8.60
CA ILE A 75 -7.88 -3.01 9.74
C ILE A 75 -8.15 -1.55 9.35
N LEU A 76 -7.64 -1.11 8.19
CA LEU A 76 -7.87 0.24 7.70
C LEU A 76 -9.37 0.53 7.53
N LEU A 77 -10.13 -0.39 6.94
CA LEU A 77 -11.58 -0.26 6.80
C LEU A 77 -12.26 -0.13 8.17
N GLY A 78 -11.88 -0.95 9.15
CA GLY A 78 -12.40 -0.85 10.52
C GLY A 78 -12.12 0.51 11.16
N LEU A 79 -10.90 1.04 10.98
CA LEU A 79 -10.53 2.38 11.46
C LEU A 79 -11.35 3.49 10.77
N LEU A 80 -11.63 3.37 9.47
CA LEU A 80 -12.46 4.33 8.74
C LEU A 80 -13.93 4.28 9.19
N ILE A 81 -14.49 3.07 9.40
CA ILE A 81 -15.86 2.90 9.91
C ILE A 81 -15.98 3.52 11.31
N ALA A 82 -14.95 3.39 12.16
CA ALA A 82 -14.95 3.99 13.50
C ALA A 82 -14.98 5.54 13.50
N LEU A 83 -14.72 6.19 12.36
CA LEU A 83 -14.88 7.64 12.22
C LEU A 83 -16.33 8.06 11.94
N LEU A 84 -17.21 7.12 11.59
CA LEU A 84 -18.61 7.40 11.32
C LEU A 84 -19.41 7.48 12.62
N PRO A 85 -20.42 8.37 12.70
CA PRO A 85 -21.36 8.37 13.81
C PRO A 85 -22.07 7.02 13.97
N SER A 86 -22.47 6.70 15.20
CA SER A 86 -23.28 5.50 15.46
C SER A 86 -24.58 5.54 14.64
N GLY A 87 -24.92 4.42 14.00
CA GLY A 87 -26.11 4.29 13.16
C GLY A 87 -26.00 4.94 11.78
N PHE A 88 -24.88 5.57 11.43
CA PHE A 88 -24.69 6.15 10.10
C PHE A 88 -24.53 5.02 9.05
N PRO A 89 -25.25 5.08 7.92
CA PRO A 89 -25.18 4.04 6.91
C PRO A 89 -23.79 4.00 6.25
N VAL A 90 -23.27 2.78 6.03
CA VAL A 90 -22.06 2.57 5.24
C VAL A 90 -22.46 2.35 3.78
N ILE A 91 -22.22 3.35 2.94
CA ILE A 91 -22.45 3.26 1.49
C ILE A 91 -21.17 2.77 0.83
N VAL A 92 -21.23 1.60 0.19
CA VAL A 92 -20.09 1.02 -0.53
C VAL A 92 -20.26 1.31 -2.02
N LEU A 93 -19.47 2.25 -2.54
CA LEU A 93 -19.36 2.51 -3.97
C LEU A 93 -18.29 1.60 -4.55
N VAL A 94 -18.66 0.82 -5.57
CA VAL A 94 -17.75 -0.09 -6.26
C VAL A 94 -17.38 0.52 -7.60
N ASP A 95 -16.09 0.76 -7.80
CA ASP A 95 -15.52 1.21 -9.06
C ASP A 95 -14.32 0.34 -9.43
N GLU A 96 -14.14 0.09 -10.72
CA GLU A 96 -13.01 -0.69 -11.23
C GLU A 96 -11.85 0.26 -11.59
N THR A 97 -10.82 0.29 -10.75
CA THR A 97 -9.58 1.00 -11.09
C THR A 97 -8.56 0.04 -11.70
N LEU A 98 -8.26 0.22 -12.99
CA LEU A 98 -7.16 -0.48 -13.63
C LEU A 98 -5.81 0.08 -13.20
N GLU A 99 -5.09 -0.66 -12.34
CA GLU A 99 -3.74 -0.28 -11.95
C GLU A 99 -2.76 -0.48 -13.12
N ARG A 100 -2.34 0.63 -13.74
CA ARG A 100 -1.44 0.63 -14.90
C ARG A 100 -0.01 0.29 -14.50
N ARG A 101 0.31 -1.00 -14.42
CA ARG A 101 1.68 -1.48 -14.15
C ARG A 101 2.29 -2.21 -15.35
N LYS A 102 3.61 -2.08 -15.53
CA LYS A 102 4.41 -2.82 -16.53
C LYS A 102 5.59 -3.50 -15.85
N GLY A 103 5.90 -4.74 -16.24
CA GLY A 103 7.05 -5.48 -15.73
C GLY A 103 7.02 -6.94 -16.15
N LYS A 104 8.15 -7.65 -16.03
CA LYS A 104 8.24 -9.09 -16.39
C LYS A 104 7.33 -9.97 -15.52
N GLN A 105 7.14 -9.59 -14.25
CA GLN A 105 6.32 -10.33 -13.28
C GLN A 105 4.82 -10.01 -13.36
N ILE A 106 4.42 -9.07 -14.22
CA ILE A 106 3.02 -8.66 -14.35
C ILE A 106 2.39 -9.45 -15.47
N LYS A 107 1.60 -10.45 -15.08
CA LYS A 107 0.79 -11.28 -15.98
C LYS A 107 -0.52 -10.55 -16.31
N ALA A 108 -1.24 -11.01 -17.34
CA ALA A 108 -2.52 -10.42 -17.78
C ALA A 108 -2.43 -8.92 -18.17
N LYS A 109 -1.42 -8.54 -18.95
CA LYS A 109 -1.29 -7.20 -19.59
C LYS A 109 -2.25 -7.01 -20.77
N GLY A 110 -3.43 -7.62 -20.73
CA GLY A 110 -4.42 -7.48 -21.79
C GLY A 110 -4.86 -6.03 -21.89
N TYR A 111 -4.92 -5.49 -23.11
CA TYR A 111 -5.84 -4.41 -23.38
C TYR A 111 -7.25 -5.01 -23.24
N TYR A 112 -7.87 -4.82 -22.08
CA TYR A 112 -9.30 -5.08 -21.94
C TYR A 112 -10.00 -4.01 -22.78
N ARG A 113 -10.25 -4.33 -24.05
CA ARG A 113 -11.13 -3.53 -24.89
C ARG A 113 -12.53 -3.81 -24.37
N ASP A 114 -13.09 -2.79 -23.75
CA ASP A 114 -14.50 -2.79 -23.43
C ASP A 114 -15.30 -3.11 -24.71
N ALA A 115 -16.17 -4.11 -24.65
CA ALA A 115 -16.88 -4.65 -25.83
C ALA A 115 -17.78 -3.60 -26.50
N VAL A 116 -18.04 -2.49 -25.81
CA VAL A 116 -18.90 -1.37 -26.22
C VAL A 116 -18.40 -0.66 -27.49
N ARG A 117 -17.17 -0.93 -27.96
CA ARG A 117 -16.65 -0.46 -29.26
C ARG A 117 -16.37 -1.55 -30.30
N SER A 118 -16.83 -2.78 -30.10
CA SER A 118 -16.75 -3.79 -31.17
C SER A 118 -17.85 -3.55 -32.20
N THR A 119 -17.49 -3.00 -33.36
CA THR A 119 -18.37 -3.05 -34.53
C THR A 119 -18.43 -4.52 -34.96
N GLN A 120 -19.57 -5.19 -34.80
CA GLN A 120 -19.79 -6.45 -35.50
C GLN A 120 -19.67 -6.17 -37.01
N LYS A 121 -18.60 -6.64 -37.64
CA LYS A 121 -18.62 -6.83 -39.09
C LYS A 121 -19.53 -8.03 -39.36
N ARG A 122 -20.76 -7.74 -39.80
CA ARG A 122 -21.63 -8.73 -40.47
C ARG A 122 -20.95 -9.12 -41.78
N TRP A 123 -20.73 -10.42 -41.95
CA TRP A 123 -20.51 -11.05 -43.25
C TRP A 123 -21.87 -11.41 -43.83
#